data_AF-E5YF96-F1
#
_entry.id   AF-E5YF96-F1
#
_cell.length_a   1.000
_cell.length_b   1.000
_cell.length_c   1.000
_cell.angle_alpha   90.00
_cell.angle_beta   90.00
_cell.angle_gamma   90.00
#
_symmetry.space_group_name_H-M   'P 1'
#
loop_
_entity.id
_entity.type
_entity.pdbx_description
1 polymer ?
#
loop_
_entity_poly.entity_id
_entity_poly.type
_entity_poly.pdbx_seq_one_letter_code
_entity_poly.pdbx_strand_id
1 'polypeptide(L)'
;MRLPPPLQLALGGLIVGGLSILFPEVWGNGYSVVQSLLTAPPGVLLIAAILICKLVAILASSGSGAPGGVFTPTLFIGAALGTLVGQVCAIWPEMGQHITLLMALTGMATLLAATTHAPVMSALMVFEMTGEYTLLPGLLLSCVLATTLSRWLRAGSVYRK
;
A
#
# COMPACT_ATOMS: atom_id res chain seq x y z
N MET A 1 -8.79 -16.59 16.05
CA MET A 1 -8.67 -17.12 17.43
C MET A 1 -9.83 -16.55 18.25
N ARG A 2 -10.65 -17.38 18.92
CA ARG A 2 -11.77 -16.90 19.75
C ARG A 2 -11.27 -16.54 21.15
N LEU A 3 -10.50 -15.46 21.26
CA LEU A 3 -10.07 -14.88 22.55
C LEU A 3 -11.06 -13.78 22.98
N PRO A 4 -11.14 -13.39 24.27
CA PRO A 4 -11.97 -12.26 24.68
C PRO A 4 -11.52 -10.96 24.00
N PRO A 5 -12.44 -10.05 23.59
CA PRO A 5 -12.13 -8.84 22.84
C PRO A 5 -10.96 -7.99 23.38
N PRO A 6 -10.82 -7.71 24.69
CA PRO A 6 -9.71 -6.91 25.19
C PRO A 6 -8.34 -7.60 25.02
N LEU A 7 -8.30 -8.93 25.11
CA LEU A 7 -7.06 -9.69 24.95
C LEU A 7 -6.62 -9.73 23.48
N GLN A 8 -7.57 -9.78 22.54
CA GLN A 8 -7.26 -9.70 21.11
C GLN A 8 -6.58 -8.36 20.77
N LEU A 9 -7.14 -7.25 21.28
CA LEU A 9 -6.58 -5.92 21.10
C LEU A 9 -5.20 -5.79 21.76
N ALA A 10 -5.03 -6.32 22.97
CA ALA A 10 -3.75 -6.30 23.67
C ALA A 10 -2.66 -7.07 22.90
N LEU A 11 -2.98 -8.25 22.36
CA LEU A 11 -2.06 -9.03 21.54
C LEU A 11 -1.75 -8.34 20.22
N GLY A 12 -2.75 -7.77 19.54
CA GLY A 12 -2.55 -6.99 18.32
C GLY A 12 -1.62 -5.80 18.55
N GLY A 13 -1.88 -5.02 19.60
CA GLY A 13 -1.06 -3.90 20.01
C GLY A 13 0.36 -4.30 20.43
N LEU A 14 0.53 -5.44 21.11
CA LEU A 14 1.84 -5.96 21.51
C LEU A 14 2.68 -6.38 20.30
N ILE A 15 2.07 -7.03 19.31
CA ILE A 15 2.75 -7.39 18.05
C ILE A 15 3.18 -6.13 17.30
N VAL A 16 2.26 -5.17 17.11
CA VAL A 16 2.56 -3.93 16.40
C VAL A 16 3.63 -3.11 17.14
N GLY A 17 3.50 -2.98 18.46
CA GLY A 17 4.45 -2.28 19.31
C GLY A 17 5.84 -2.93 19.27
N GLY A 18 5.92 -4.26 19.37
CA GLY A 18 7.17 -5.00 19.26
C GLY A 18 7.85 -4.82 17.90
N LEU A 19 7.10 -4.88 16.80
CA LEU A 19 7.62 -4.60 15.47
C LEU A 19 8.11 -3.16 15.33
N SER A 20 7.44 -2.20 15.99
CA SER A 20 7.77 -0.78 15.90
C SER A 20 9.08 -0.41 16.61
N ILE A 21 9.56 -1.25 17.55
CA ILE A 21 10.88 -1.08 18.17
C ILE A 21 12.01 -1.35 17.16
N LEU A 22 11.81 -2.30 16.24
CA LEU A 22 12.78 -2.63 15.19
C LEU A 22 12.65 -1.71 13.98
N PHE A 23 11.42 -1.43 13.56
CA PHE A 23 11.10 -0.61 12.40
C PHE A 23 10.05 0.43 12.78
N PRO A 24 10.44 1.66 13.16
CA PRO A 24 9.52 2.72 13.52
C PRO A 24 8.63 3.16 12.34
N GLU A 25 8.85 2.70 11.12
CA GLU A 25 7.97 2.93 9.98
C GLU A 25 6.67 2.10 10.03
N VAL A 26 6.64 1.07 10.89
CA VAL A 26 5.55 0.10 10.97
C VAL A 26 4.35 0.63 11.75
N TRP A 27 4.55 1.51 12.74
CA TRP A 27 3.43 2.13 13.45
C TRP A 27 2.66 3.15 12.59
N GLY A 28 1.47 3.51 13.03
CA GLY A 28 0.63 4.52 12.40
C GLY A 28 0.16 4.16 10.99
N ASN A 29 -0.42 5.16 10.31
CA ASN A 29 -1.10 4.99 9.02
C ASN A 29 -0.17 4.79 7.82
N GLY A 30 1.16 4.94 7.99
CA GLY A 30 2.15 4.74 6.93
C GLY A 30 2.27 5.87 5.91
N TYR A 31 1.51 6.96 6.04
CA TYR A 31 1.53 8.10 5.11
C TYR A 31 2.92 8.76 4.99
N SER A 32 3.58 9.02 6.12
CA SER A 32 4.94 9.58 6.15
C SER A 32 5.95 8.70 5.40
N VAL A 33 5.76 7.37 5.47
CA VAL A 33 6.61 6.40 4.79
C VAL A 33 6.29 6.37 3.30
N VAL A 34 5.03 6.46 2.90
CA VAL A 34 4.68 6.63 1.47
C VAL A 34 5.33 7.89 0.91
N GLN A 35 5.28 9.00 1.65
CA GLN A 35 5.91 10.25 1.22
C GLN A 35 7.45 10.13 1.12
N SER A 36 8.09 9.40 2.02
CA SER A 36 9.54 9.14 1.91
C SER A 36 9.87 8.23 0.73
N LEU A 37 9.04 7.22 0.44
CA LEU A 37 9.20 6.36 -0.75
C LEU A 37 9.11 7.15 -2.06
N LEU A 38 8.24 8.16 -2.12
CA LEU A 38 8.05 8.98 -3.33
C LEU A 38 9.14 10.04 -3.52
N THR A 39 9.72 10.56 -2.44
CA THR A 39 10.73 11.64 -2.50
C THR A 39 12.16 11.10 -2.57
N ALA A 40 12.50 10.13 -1.72
CA ALA A 40 13.84 9.57 -1.60
C ALA A 40 13.72 8.07 -1.25
N PRO A 41 13.45 7.20 -2.23
CA PRO A 41 13.20 5.80 -1.98
C PRO A 41 14.45 5.14 -1.35
N PRO A 42 14.33 4.52 -0.17
CA PRO A 42 15.44 3.79 0.44
C PRO A 42 15.81 2.55 -0.38
N GLY A 43 16.87 1.85 0.02
CA GLY A 43 17.31 0.64 -0.68
C GLY A 43 16.24 -0.46 -0.72
N VAL A 44 16.23 -1.23 -1.81
CA VAL A 44 15.28 -2.33 -2.09
C VAL A 44 15.07 -3.26 -0.89
N LEU A 45 16.17 -3.67 -0.23
CA LEU A 45 16.13 -4.58 0.92
C LEU A 45 15.38 -3.97 2.12
N LEU A 46 15.56 -2.68 2.37
CA LEU A 46 14.90 -1.99 3.48
C LEU A 46 13.40 -1.85 3.20
N ILE A 47 13.02 -1.49 1.98
CA ILE A 47 11.61 -1.40 1.58
C ILE A 47 10.93 -2.78 1.73
N ALA A 48 11.59 -3.85 1.28
CA ALA A 48 11.07 -5.20 1.40
C ALA A 48 10.88 -5.62 2.87
N ALA A 49 11.85 -5.30 3.74
CA ALA A 49 11.74 -5.57 5.17
C ALA A 49 10.58 -4.80 5.82
N ILE A 50 10.48 -3.49 5.57
CA ILE A 50 9.39 -2.65 6.09
C ILE A 50 8.04 -3.16 5.58
N LEU A 51 7.93 -3.54 4.30
CA LEU A 51 6.71 -4.08 3.72
C LEU A 51 6.25 -5.35 4.43
N ILE A 52 7.16 -6.30 4.67
CA ILE A 52 6.85 -7.55 5.38
C ILE A 52 6.39 -7.23 6.81
N CYS A 53 7.13 -6.39 7.54
CA CYS A 53 6.75 -6.01 8.90
C CYS A 53 5.39 -5.28 8.94
N LYS A 54 5.12 -4.39 7.97
CA LYS A 54 3.84 -3.69 7.87
C LYS A 54 2.69 -4.65 7.58
N LEU A 55 2.88 -5.64 6.71
CA LEU A 55 1.87 -6.67 6.44
C LEU A 55 1.51 -7.44 7.71
N VAL A 56 2.51 -7.85 8.50
CA VAL A 56 2.27 -8.51 9.79
C VAL A 56 1.52 -7.58 10.75
N ALA A 57 1.91 -6.31 10.83
CA ALA A 57 1.24 -5.32 11.67
C ALA A 57 -0.22 -5.06 11.25
N ILE A 58 -0.51 -5.00 9.95
CA ILE A 58 -1.85 -4.84 9.40
C ILE A 58 -2.70 -6.07 9.73
N LEU A 59 -2.17 -7.27 9.52
CA LEU A 59 -2.87 -8.53 9.84
C LEU A 59 -3.15 -8.64 11.34
N ALA A 60 -2.20 -8.29 12.20
CA ALA A 60 -2.37 -8.29 13.65
C ALA A 60 -3.41 -7.25 14.10
N SER A 61 -3.35 -6.03 13.55
CA SER A 61 -4.28 -4.95 13.89
C SER A 61 -5.70 -5.25 13.42
N SER A 62 -5.88 -5.55 12.12
CA SER A 62 -7.19 -5.86 11.55
C SER A 62 -7.76 -7.18 12.09
N GLY A 63 -6.91 -8.18 12.37
CA GLY A 63 -7.30 -9.45 12.95
C GLY A 63 -7.71 -9.37 14.43
N SER A 64 -7.23 -8.34 15.15
CA SER A 64 -7.58 -8.11 16.56
C SER A 64 -8.96 -7.48 16.79
N GLY A 65 -9.63 -7.03 15.72
CA GLY A 65 -10.89 -6.29 15.82
C GLY A 65 -10.73 -4.82 16.21
N ALA A 66 -9.51 -4.27 16.15
CA ALA A 66 -9.29 -2.85 16.37
C ALA A 66 -10.07 -2.00 15.34
N PRO A 67 -10.75 -0.93 15.77
CA PRO A 67 -11.45 -0.05 14.84
C PRO A 67 -10.45 0.63 13.91
N GLY A 68 -10.58 0.39 12.61
CA GLY A 68 -9.66 0.94 11.61
C GLY A 68 -10.12 0.66 10.18
N GLY A 69 -9.59 1.44 9.24
CA GLY A 69 -9.81 1.27 7.81
C GLY A 69 -8.67 0.50 7.15
N VAL A 70 -8.98 -0.18 6.04
CA VAL A 70 -7.98 -0.84 5.17
C VAL A 70 -7.40 0.09 4.11
N PHE A 71 -7.90 1.33 4.05
CA PHE A 71 -7.63 2.28 2.99
C PHE A 71 -6.15 2.69 2.90
N THR A 72 -5.63 3.32 3.96
CA THR A 72 -4.22 3.74 4.06
C THR A 72 -3.22 2.57 4.01
N PRO A 73 -3.48 1.42 4.68
CA PRO A 73 -2.69 0.21 4.49
C PRO A 73 -2.53 -0.21 3.03
N THR A 74 -3.61 -0.13 2.25
CA THR A 74 -3.60 -0.50 0.84
C THR A 74 -2.74 0.45 0.01
N LEU A 75 -2.86 1.76 0.24
CA LEU A 75 -1.98 2.73 -0.41
C LEU A 75 -0.51 2.49 -0.10
N PHE A 76 -0.19 2.21 1.17
CA PHE A 76 1.18 1.92 1.59
C PHE A 76 1.75 0.68 0.88
N ILE A 77 1.01 -0.43 0.89
CA ILE A 77 1.44 -1.68 0.24
C ILE A 77 1.64 -1.44 -1.26
N GLY A 78 0.72 -0.72 -1.90
CA GLY A 78 0.80 -0.38 -3.31
C GLY A 78 2.03 0.47 -3.64
N ALA A 79 2.31 1.50 -2.82
CA ALA A 79 3.50 2.33 -2.96
C ALA A 79 4.78 1.49 -2.83
N ALA A 80 4.91 0.71 -1.76
CA ALA A 80 6.10 -0.08 -1.50
C ALA A 80 6.34 -1.13 -2.59
N LEU A 81 5.32 -1.86 -3.03
CA LEU A 81 5.43 -2.83 -4.13
C LEU A 81 5.80 -2.13 -5.45
N GLY A 82 5.15 -1.00 -5.74
CA GLY A 82 5.43 -0.20 -6.92
C GLY A 82 6.88 0.32 -6.94
N THR A 83 7.36 0.85 -5.82
CA THR A 83 8.75 1.28 -5.67
C THR A 83 9.73 0.12 -5.83
N LEU A 84 9.45 -1.06 -5.25
CA LEU A 84 10.30 -2.25 -5.41
C LEU A 84 10.41 -2.67 -6.88
N VAL A 85 9.28 -2.76 -7.59
CA VAL A 85 9.26 -3.08 -9.01
C VAL A 85 10.00 -2.01 -9.81
N GLY A 86 9.75 -0.74 -9.51
CA GLY A 86 10.42 0.38 -10.15
C GLY A 86 11.93 0.38 -9.98
N GLN A 87 12.44 0.08 -8.78
CA GLN A 87 13.87 -0.02 -8.51
C GLN A 87 14.51 -1.21 -9.22
N VAL A 88 13.80 -2.34 -9.34
CA VAL A 88 14.28 -3.49 -10.12
C VAL A 88 14.31 -3.16 -11.61
N CYS A 89 13.29 -2.47 -12.14
CA CYS A 89 13.28 -2.01 -13.52
C CYS A 89 14.36 -0.96 -13.81
N ALA A 90 14.69 -0.11 -12.84
CA ALA A 90 15.75 0.90 -12.97
C ALA A 90 17.17 0.30 -13.08
N ILE A 91 17.34 -1.01 -12.88
CA ILE A 91 18.60 -1.72 -13.19
C ILE A 91 18.87 -1.66 -14.71
N TRP A 92 17.83 -1.56 -15.54
CA TRP A 92 18.00 -1.30 -16.97
C TRP A 92 18.38 0.18 -17.19
N PRO A 93 19.56 0.47 -17.75
CA PRO A 93 20.08 1.83 -17.88
C PRO A 93 19.20 2.77 -18.73
N GLU A 94 18.38 2.21 -19.62
CA GLU A 94 17.42 2.93 -20.47
C GLU A 94 16.21 3.50 -19.70
N MET A 95 15.86 2.96 -18.52
CA MET A 95 14.59 3.29 -17.85
C MET A 95 14.66 4.46 -16.84
N GLY A 96 15.86 4.92 -16.48
CA GLY A 96 16.08 6.09 -15.61
C GLY A 96 15.44 6.00 -14.21
N GLN A 97 15.64 7.01 -13.36
CA GLN A 97 15.04 7.03 -12.01
C GLN A 97 13.54 7.37 -12.01
N HIS A 98 13.04 7.99 -13.09
CA HIS A 98 11.65 8.40 -13.22
C HIS A 98 10.68 7.21 -13.20
N ILE A 99 11.12 6.03 -13.67
CA ILE A 99 10.31 4.80 -13.63
C ILE A 99 9.96 4.39 -12.20
N THR A 100 10.82 4.68 -11.22
CA THR A 100 10.56 4.27 -9.83
C THR A 100 9.37 5.03 -9.24
N LEU A 101 9.31 6.33 -9.47
CA LEU A 101 8.19 7.17 -9.05
C LEU A 101 6.90 6.74 -9.77
N LEU A 102 6.96 6.57 -11.09
CA LEU A 102 5.82 6.11 -11.89
C LEU A 102 5.26 4.76 -11.39
N MET A 103 6.14 3.80 -11.11
CA MET A 103 5.73 2.49 -10.60
C MET A 103 5.18 2.56 -9.18
N ALA A 104 5.71 3.43 -8.32
CA ALA A 104 5.16 3.67 -6.98
C ALA A 104 3.73 4.25 -7.05
N LEU A 105 3.52 5.29 -7.86
CA LEU A 105 2.21 5.95 -8.02
C LEU A 105 1.17 5.02 -8.65
N THR A 106 1.56 4.29 -9.69
CA THR A 106 0.69 3.29 -10.33
C THR A 106 0.37 2.15 -9.35
N GLY A 107 1.34 1.67 -8.57
CA GLY A 107 1.14 0.66 -7.53
C GLY A 107 0.15 1.11 -6.45
N MET A 108 0.27 2.35 -5.96
CA MET A 108 -0.68 2.96 -5.03
C MET A 108 -2.12 2.95 -5.59
N ALA A 109 -2.28 3.48 -6.80
CA ALA A 109 -3.60 3.70 -7.39
C ALA A 109 -4.27 2.36 -7.76
N THR A 110 -3.52 1.46 -8.38
CA THR A 110 -4.03 0.16 -8.86
C THR A 110 -4.40 -0.78 -7.72
N LEU A 111 -3.61 -0.85 -6.65
CA LEU A 111 -3.92 -1.72 -5.52
C LEU A 111 -5.16 -1.22 -4.77
N LEU A 112 -5.30 0.11 -4.63
CA LEU A 112 -6.50 0.70 -4.07
C LEU A 112 -7.73 0.46 -4.97
N ALA A 113 -7.57 0.60 -6.29
CA ALA A 113 -8.64 0.34 -7.24
C ALA A 113 -9.09 -1.14 -7.21
N ALA A 114 -8.13 -2.07 -7.16
CA ALA A 114 -8.38 -3.50 -7.14
C ALA A 114 -9.10 -3.98 -5.87
N THR A 115 -8.81 -3.39 -4.71
CA THR A 115 -9.43 -3.76 -3.43
C THR A 115 -10.79 -3.10 -3.23
N THR A 116 -10.94 -1.83 -3.60
CA THR A 116 -12.18 -1.06 -3.42
C THR A 116 -13.18 -1.27 -4.56
N HIS A 117 -12.71 -1.69 -5.73
CA HIS A 117 -13.47 -1.70 -6.99
C HIS A 117 -13.94 -0.32 -7.46
N ALA A 118 -13.27 0.75 -7.00
CA ALA A 118 -13.54 2.15 -7.34
C ALA A 118 -12.34 2.79 -8.07
N PRO A 119 -12.17 2.53 -9.38
CA PRO A 119 -10.96 2.94 -10.12
C PRO A 119 -10.81 4.46 -10.25
N VAL A 120 -11.91 5.19 -10.52
CA VAL A 120 -11.89 6.66 -10.64
C VAL A 120 -11.52 7.31 -9.32
N MET A 121 -12.16 6.88 -8.22
CA MET A 121 -11.85 7.36 -6.87
C MET A 121 -10.38 7.12 -6.51
N SER A 122 -9.86 5.93 -6.82
CA SER A 122 -8.49 5.55 -6.47
C SER A 122 -7.46 6.37 -7.24
N ALA A 123 -7.67 6.58 -8.54
CA ALA A 123 -6.80 7.42 -9.36
C ALA A 123 -6.84 8.89 -8.90
N LEU A 124 -8.02 9.44 -8.64
CA LEU A 124 -8.18 10.81 -8.14
C LEU A 124 -7.53 10.99 -6.77
N MET A 125 -7.63 10.01 -5.88
CA MET A 125 -7.03 10.14 -4.55
C MET A 125 -5.49 10.14 -4.60
N VAL A 126 -4.88 9.27 -5.41
CA VAL A 126 -3.43 9.30 -5.60
C VAL A 126 -3.00 10.62 -6.27
N PHE A 127 -3.79 11.10 -7.23
CA PHE A 127 -3.60 12.40 -7.84
C PHE A 127 -3.62 13.53 -6.80
N GLU A 128 -4.66 13.64 -5.97
CA GLU A 128 -4.77 14.68 -4.94
C GLU A 128 -3.62 14.65 -3.92
N MET A 129 -3.16 13.44 -3.57
CA MET A 129 -2.03 13.27 -2.64
C MET A 129 -0.67 13.66 -3.22
N THR A 130 -0.52 13.62 -4.55
CA THR A 130 0.80 13.73 -5.21
C THR A 130 0.95 14.92 -6.13
N GLY A 131 -0.16 15.51 -6.59
CA GLY A 131 -0.18 16.70 -7.43
C GLY A 131 0.24 16.46 -8.90
N GLU A 132 0.43 15.21 -9.32
CA GLU A 132 0.90 14.87 -10.67
C GLU A 132 -0.24 14.69 -11.69
N TYR A 133 -0.65 15.80 -12.30
CA TYR A 133 -1.75 15.84 -13.28
C TYR A 133 -1.44 15.09 -14.58
N THR A 134 -0.17 15.07 -14.98
CA THR A 134 0.27 14.48 -16.26
C THR A 134 0.03 12.97 -16.32
N LEU A 135 0.03 12.31 -15.16
CA LEU A 135 -0.08 10.86 -15.02
C LEU A 135 -1.52 10.37 -14.87
N LEU A 136 -2.47 11.27 -14.62
CA LEU A 136 -3.86 10.91 -14.32
C LEU A 136 -4.51 10.00 -15.39
N PRO A 137 -4.38 10.25 -16.71
CA PRO A 137 -4.96 9.37 -17.72
C PRO A 137 -4.38 7.95 -17.68
N GLY A 138 -3.07 7.83 -17.48
CA GLY A 138 -2.38 6.54 -17.38
C GLY A 138 -2.74 5.78 -16.10
N LEU A 139 -2.87 6.50 -14.98
CA LEU A 139 -3.33 5.93 -13.71
C LEU A 139 -4.77 5.42 -13.82
N LEU A 140 -5.68 6.18 -14.45
CA LEU A 140 -7.06 5.75 -14.67
C LEU A 140 -7.12 4.45 -15.48
N LEU A 141 -6.39 4.37 -16.60
CA LEU A 141 -6.32 3.15 -17.41
C LEU A 141 -5.82 1.96 -16.59
N SER A 142 -4.72 2.16 -15.85
CA SER A 142 -4.13 1.13 -14.99
C SER A 142 -5.11 0.67 -13.90
N CYS A 143 -5.80 1.61 -13.24
CA CYS A 143 -6.82 1.32 -12.23
C CYS A 143 -8.00 0.52 -12.79
N VAL A 144 -8.46 0.85 -14.00
CA VAL A 144 -9.55 0.11 -14.67
C VAL A 144 -9.10 -1.32 -14.99
N LEU A 145 -7.89 -1.50 -15.51
CA LEU A 145 -7.33 -2.84 -15.78
C LEU A 145 -7.20 -3.66 -14.49
N ALA A 146 -6.63 -3.07 -13.44
CA ALA A 146 -6.48 -3.72 -12.13
C ALA A 146 -7.83 -4.08 -11.51
N THR A 147 -8.82 -3.20 -11.60
CA THR A 147 -10.18 -3.46 -11.10
C THR A 147 -10.84 -4.58 -11.90
N THR A 148 -10.72 -4.58 -13.22
CA THR A 148 -11.32 -5.58 -14.10
C THR A 148 -10.72 -6.97 -13.84
N LEU A 149 -9.39 -7.04 -13.73
CA LEU A 149 -8.69 -8.28 -13.37
C LEU A 149 -9.07 -8.75 -11.96
N SER A 150 -9.16 -7.83 -10.99
CA SER A 150 -9.61 -8.14 -9.63
C SER A 150 -11.01 -8.74 -9.61
N ARG A 151 -11.96 -8.15 -10.35
CA ARG A 151 -13.34 -8.67 -10.47
C ARG A 151 -13.39 -10.05 -11.09
N TRP A 152 -12.50 -10.32 -12.04
CA TRP A 152 -12.42 -11.62 -12.71
C TRP A 152 -11.90 -12.71 -11.76
N LEU A 153 -10.89 -12.41 -10.93
CA LEU A 153 -10.36 -13.33 -9.94
C LEU A 153 -11.27 -13.48 -8.71
N ARG A 154 -11.92 -12.39 -8.29
CA ARG A 154 -12.79 -12.33 -7.12
C ARG A 154 -13.88 -11.26 -7.32
N ALA A 155 -15.12 -11.71 -7.40
CA ALA A 155 -16.27 -10.83 -7.65
C ALA A 155 -16.62 -9.86 -6.50
N GLY A 156 -16.11 -10.11 -5.28
CA GLY A 156 -16.42 -9.30 -4.09
C GLY A 156 -15.45 -8.13 -3.88
N SER A 157 -15.97 -6.97 -3.46
CA SER A 157 -15.18 -5.85 -2.94
C SER A 157 -14.96 -6.01 -1.44
N VAL A 158 -13.85 -5.48 -0.90
CA VAL A 158 -13.57 -5.52 0.55
C VAL A 158 -14.71 -4.89 1.37
N TYR A 159 -15.43 -3.93 0.78
CA TYR A 159 -16.54 -3.22 1.43
C TYR A 159 -17.91 -3.83 1.16
N ARG A 160 -18.03 -4.75 0.19
CA ARG A 160 -19.29 -5.44 -0.13
C ARG A 160 -19.19 -6.89 0.34
N LYS A 161 -19.66 -7.14 1.57
CA LYS A 161 -19.85 -8.49 2.11
C LYS A 161 -20.93 -9.25 1.36
#